data_AF-A0A7X6Q361-F1
#
_entry.id   AF-A0A7X6Q361-F1
#
_cell.length_a   1.000
_cell.length_b   1.000
_cell.length_c   1.000
_cell.angle_alpha   90.00
_cell.angle_beta   90.00
_cell.angle_gamma   90.00
#
_symmetry.space_group_name_H-M   'P 1'
#
loop_
_entity.id
_entity.type
_entity.pdbx_description
1 polymer ?
#
loop_
_entity_poly.entity_id
_entity_poly.type
_entity_poly.pdbx_seq_one_letter_code
_entity_poly.pdbx_strand_id
1 'polypeptide(L)' 'MPLEIKWLDGKVFEIDKVTDIRQAAAMRAGGQGDRYTVCIRGKQSYLFFERSGALSGNNLGRWFVESKSV' A
#
# COMPACT_ATOMS: atom_id res chain seq x y z
N MET A 1 2.55 10.18 -4.62
CA MET A 1 2.46 9.61 -3.26
C MET A 1 0.99 9.59 -2.86
N PRO A 2 0.42 8.46 -2.42
CA PRO A 2 -0.98 8.40 -2.01
C PRO A 2 -1.19 9.26 -0.76
N LEU A 3 -2.29 10.02 -0.72
CA LEU A 3 -2.69 10.88 0.40
C LEU A 3 -3.74 10.20 1.29
N GLU A 4 -4.48 9.24 0.72
CA GLU A 4 -5.59 8.57 1.38
C GLU A 4 -5.66 7.10 0.95
N ILE A 5 -6.16 6.25 1.85
CA ILE A 5 -6.42 4.82 1.60
C ILE A 5 -7.90 4.56 1.73
N LYS A 6 -8.51 4.02 0.67
CA LYS A 6 -9.88 3.50 0.71
C LYS A 6 -9.86 2.01 1.01
N TRP A 7 -10.49 1.61 2.11
CA TRP A 7 -10.71 0.23 2.48
C TRP A 7 -11.91 -0.38 1.74
N LEU A 8 -12.00 -1.72 1.74
CA LEU A 8 -13.06 -2.48 1.07
C LEU A 8 -14.47 -2.14 1.58
N ASP A 9 -14.59 -1.75 2.86
CA ASP A 9 -15.83 -1.29 3.47
C ASP A 9 -16.21 0.15 3.07
N GLY A 10 -15.45 0.76 2.15
CA GLY A 10 -15.66 2.12 1.67
C GLY A 10 -15.08 3.20 2.57
N LYS A 11 -14.52 2.85 3.74
CA LYS A 11 -13.90 3.84 4.62
C LYS A 11 -12.64 4.42 3.99
N VAL A 12 -12.52 5.73 4.04
CA VAL A 12 -11.33 6.45 3.60
C VAL A 12 -10.54 6.88 4.82
N PHE A 13 -9.24 6.64 4.77
CA PHE A 13 -8.29 7.00 5.81
C PHE A 13 -7.21 7.89 5.23
N GLU A 14 -7.07 9.09 5.77
CA GLU A 14 -5.97 10.00 5.43
C GLU A 14 -4.64 9.43 5.94
N ILE A 15 -3.59 9.53 5.11
CA ILE A 15 -2.23 9.19 5.50
C ILE A 15 -1.58 10.43 6.09
N ASP A 16 -1.36 10.42 7.40
CA ASP A 16 -0.73 11.53 8.13
C ASP A 16 0.72 11.77 7.62
N LYS A 17 1.47 10.67 7.43
CA LYS A 17 2.85 10.70 6.93
C LYS A 17 3.32 9.35 6.42
N VAL A 18 4.26 9.37 5.48
CA VAL A 18 5.08 8.21 5.10
C VAL A 18 6.39 8.29 5.88
N THR A 19 6.71 7.27 6.66
CA THR A 19 7.91 7.25 7.51
C THR A 19 9.07 6.47 6.90
N ASP A 20 8.81 5.57 5.96
CA ASP A 20 9.83 4.70 5.35
C ASP A 20 9.30 4.12 4.04
N ILE A 21 10.18 4.00 3.03
CA ILE A 21 9.88 3.39 1.74
C ILE A 21 11.04 2.45 1.41
N ARG A 22 10.76 1.17 1.18
CA ARG A 22 11.77 0.18 0.81
C ARG A 22 11.20 -0.92 -0.07
N GLN A 23 12.02 -1.55 -0.91
CA GLN A 23 11.64 -2.82 -1.53
C GLN A 23 11.49 -3.88 -0.44
N ALA A 24 10.31 -4.50 -0.39
CA ALA A 24 10.05 -5.62 0.50
C ALA A 24 8.90 -6.44 -0.06
N ALA A 25 9.04 -7.77 -0.01
CA ALA A 25 7.95 -8.65 -0.39
C ALA A 25 6.80 -8.54 0.61
N ALA A 26 5.57 -8.54 0.10
CA ALA A 26 4.37 -8.67 0.93
C ALA A 26 4.30 -10.12 1.44
N MET A 27 4.51 -10.34 2.73
CA MET A 27 4.65 -11.67 3.32
C MET A 27 3.35 -12.49 3.29
N ARG A 28 2.19 -11.82 3.35
CA ARG A 28 0.86 -12.46 3.39
C ARG A 28 0.17 -12.48 2.04
N ALA A 29 0.32 -11.42 1.25
CA ALA A 29 -0.35 -11.32 -0.05
C ALA A 29 0.41 -12.02 -1.18
N GLY A 30 1.72 -12.24 -1.01
CA GLY A 30 2.62 -12.71 -2.06
C GLY A 30 2.83 -11.62 -3.12
N GLY A 31 4.08 -11.22 -3.34
CA GLY A 31 4.42 -10.25 -4.39
C GLY A 31 5.75 -9.55 -4.13
N GLN A 32 6.45 -9.19 -5.21
CA GLN A 32 7.57 -8.24 -5.17
C GLN A 32 7.01 -6.82 -5.35
N GLY A 33 7.46 -5.89 -4.52
CA GLY A 33 6.97 -4.51 -4.60
C GLY A 33 7.66 -3.57 -3.62
N ASP A 34 7.21 -2.32 -3.66
CA ASP A 34 7.63 -1.28 -2.75
C ASP A 34 6.70 -1.27 -1.53
N ARG A 35 7.28 -1.37 -0.34
CA ARG A 35 6.57 -1.23 0.94
C ARG A 35 6.74 0.18 1.47
N TYR A 36 5.61 0.82 1.74
CA TYR A 36 5.47 2.12 2.35
C TYR A 36 5.01 1.92 3.79
N THR A 37 5.82 2.38 4.74
CA THR A 37 5.40 2.50 6.13
C THR A 37 4.69 3.83 6.29
N VAL A 38 3.41 3.78 6.63
CA VAL A 38 2.55 4.97 6.73
C VAL A 38 1.99 5.09 8.13
N CYS A 39 1.75 6.31 8.56
CA CYS A 39 1.03 6.63 9.79
C CYS A 39 -0.37 7.09 9.42
N ILE A 40 -1.39 6.48 10.05
CA ILE A 40 -2.80 6.79 9.83
C ILE A 40 -3.45 6.94 11.20
N ARG A 41 -3.95 8.14 11.52
CA ARG A 41 -4.51 8.48 12.84
C ARG A 41 -3.54 8.10 13.99
N GLY A 42 -2.26 8.37 13.79
CA GLY A 42 -1.21 8.04 14.77
C GLY A 42 -0.86 6.54 14.88
N LYS A 43 -1.44 5.66 14.06
CA LYS A 43 -1.12 4.23 14.02
C LYS A 43 -0.30 3.88 12.79
N GLN A 44 0.78 3.13 13.00
CA GLN A 44 1.61 2.63 11.90
C GLN A 44 0.86 1.53 11.13
N SER A 45 0.88 1.64 9.80
CA SER A 45 0.32 0.68 8.84
C SER A 45 1.29 0.47 7.69
N TYR A 46 1.11 -0.62 6.93
CA TYR A 46 1.91 -0.93 5.76
C TYR A 46 1.06 -0.95 4.50
N LEU A 47 1.51 -0.18 3.52
CA LEU A 47 0.93 -0.11 2.19
C LEU A 47 1.95 -0.67 1.20
N PHE A 48 1.49 -1.47 0.26
CA PHE A 48 2.34 -2.11 -0.74
C PHE A 48 1.92 -1.66 -2.14
N PHE A 49 2.92 -1.44 -2.99
CA PHE A 49 2.73 -1.19 -4.41
C PHE A 49 3.41 -2.27 -5.24
N GLU A 50 2.61 -2.99 -6.01
CA GLU A 50 3.12 -3.94 -7.00
C GLU A 50 3.02 -3.30 -8.38
N ARG A 51 4.16 -3.17 -9.06
CA ARG A 51 4.21 -2.62 -10.42
C ARG A 51 3.58 -3.59 -11.40
N SER A 52 2.85 -3.04 -12.36
CA SER A 52 2.36 -3.79 -13.51
C SER A 52 3.54 -4.18 -14.43
N GLY A 53 3.48 -5.38 -15.01
CA GLY A 53 4.42 -5.81 -16.05
C GLY A 53 4.10 -5.24 -17.44
N ALA A 54 3.01 -4.47 -17.58
CA ALA A 54 2.63 -3.88 -18.85
C ALA A 54 3.63 -2.80 -19.30
N LEU A 55 4.16 -2.95 -20.51
CA LEU A 55 5.11 -2.00 -21.12
C LEU A 55 4.44 -0.74 -21.70
N SER A 56 3.10 -0.71 -21.72
CA SER A 56 2.30 0.38 -22.28
C SER A 56 0.95 0.48 -21.56
N GLY A 57 0.37 1.69 -21.57
CA GLY A 57 -0.91 2.01 -20.92
C GLY A 57 -0.75 2.71 -19.57
N ASN A 58 -1.88 3.08 -18.98
CA ASN A 58 -1.91 3.88 -17.74
C ASN A 58 -2.04 3.02 -16.46
N ASN A 59 -1.92 1.70 -16.60
CA ASN A 59 -1.94 0.77 -15.46
C ASN A 59 -0.50 0.61 -14.93
N LEU A 60 -0.11 1.49 -14.02
CA LEU A 60 1.22 1.49 -13.41
C LEU A 60 1.41 0.33 -12.41
N GLY A 61 0.33 -0.25 -11.91
CA GLY A 61 0.35 -1.25 -10.86
C GLY A 61 -0.86 -1.18 -9.94
N ARG A 62 -0.80 -1.96 -8.85
CA ARG A 62 -1.84 -2.01 -7.83
C ARG A 62 -1.30 -1.64 -6.45
N TRP A 63 -2.10 -0.86 -5.72
CA TRP A 63 -1.90 -0.59 -4.31
C TRP A 63 -2.72 -1.57 -3.48
N PHE A 64 -2.14 -2.11 -2.41
CA PHE A 64 -2.86 -2.97 -1.49
C PHE A 64 -2.31 -2.86 -0.07
N VAL A 65 -3.15 -3.20 0.92
CA VAL A 65 -2.79 -3.31 2.33
C VAL A 65 -2.90 -4.78 2.74
N GLU A 66 -2.00 -5.26 3.59
CA GLU A 66 -2.14 -6.59 4.16
C GLU A 66 -3.19 -6.57 5.28
N SER A 67 -4.26 -7.34 5.09
CA SER A 67 -5.25 -7.52 6.15
C SER A 67 -4.66 -8.36 7.28
N LYS A 68 -4.85 -7.90 8.52
CA LYS A 68 -4.75 -8.80 9.67
C LYS A 68 -6.04 -9.60 9.74
N SER A 69 -6.00 -10.84 9.25
CA SER A 69 -7.01 -11.85 9.61
C SER A 69 -7.06 -11.89 11.14
N VAL A 70 -8.19 -11.46 11.70
CA VAL A 70 -8.54 -11.69 13.10
C VAL A 70 -9.30 -13.01 13.18
#